data_AF-B4K9Q8-F1
#
_entry.id   AF-B4K9Q8-F1
#
_cell.length_a   1.000
_cell.length_b   1.000
_cell.length_c   1.000
_cell.angle_alpha   90.00
_cell.angle_beta   90.00
_cell.angle_gamma   90.00
#
_symmetry.space_group_name_H-M   'P 1'
#
loop_
_entity.id
_entity.type
_entity.pdbx_description
1 polymer ?
#
loop_
_entity_poly.entity_id
_entity_poly.type
_entity_poly.pdbx_seq_one_letter_code
_entity_poly.pdbx_strand_id
1 'polypeptide(L)'
;MADEVIVDALPYIDHGYDDVGVRESALAMVEEECRRYRPTKNYLDHLPLPASSPFETPLMINEFERIQNRLPMETLSMKRYELPPPPSGKLSEVSAWQESIENSMAQLEHQWVRSLNLELMLDYGTEAWKSYLEVFTAMQAKAQLQLQQLKKDMQDINWQRKQAQTQAGEKLRALEAHWVLLVSKNYEIETECVELEKVIKAAREQLAQLAPPSVEAEQTNGHATKEEESKAHDSNGDMKEEEEEKEPPAVEAPSVEAPAVEATNQDGGEGSNDS
;
A
#
# COMPACT_ATOMS: atom_id res chain seq x y z
N MET A 1 -8.90 -6.20 16.74
CA MET A 1 -7.98 -5.42 15.90
C MET A 1 -6.72 -6.24 15.86
N ALA A 2 -6.31 -6.72 14.68
CA ALA A 2 -5.09 -7.51 14.57
C ALA A 2 -3.92 -6.68 15.09
N ASP A 3 -3.01 -7.28 15.86
CA ASP A 3 -1.72 -6.69 16.18
C ASP A 3 -1.14 -6.08 14.90
N GLU A 4 -0.74 -4.82 14.99
CA GLU A 4 -0.16 -4.10 13.87
C GLU A 4 1.17 -4.76 13.54
N VAL A 5 1.14 -5.73 12.61
CA VAL A 5 2.36 -6.36 12.10
C VAL A 5 3.16 -5.27 11.41
N ILE A 6 4.18 -4.77 12.08
CA ILE A 6 5.10 -3.78 11.54
C ILE A 6 5.93 -4.49 10.47
N VAL A 7 5.48 -4.39 9.22
CA VAL A 7 6.24 -4.85 8.06
C VAL A 7 7.28 -3.78 7.75
N ASP A 8 8.52 -4.02 8.16
CA ASP A 8 9.64 -3.13 7.86
C ASP A 8 10.32 -3.55 6.54
N ALA A 9 10.28 -2.65 5.56
CA ALA A 9 11.03 -2.77 4.32
C ALA A 9 11.59 -1.38 3.99
N LEU A 10 12.88 -1.32 3.63
CA LEU A 10 13.63 -0.07 3.54
C LEU A 10 14.14 0.22 2.09
N PRO A 11 13.25 0.61 1.15
CA PRO A 11 13.63 0.82 -0.27
C PRO A 11 14.76 1.81 -0.55
N TYR A 12 15.00 2.80 0.33
CA TYR A 12 16.06 3.79 0.11
C TYR A 12 17.46 3.28 0.48
N ILE A 13 17.58 2.15 1.16
CA ILE A 13 18.88 1.54 1.51
C ILE A 13 19.07 0.16 0.86
N ASP A 14 17.98 -0.58 0.65
CA ASP A 14 18.01 -1.88 0.00
C ASP A 14 17.93 -1.67 -1.50
N HIS A 15 19.07 -1.66 -2.19
CA HIS A 15 19.13 -1.46 -3.65
C HIS A 15 19.18 -2.78 -4.44
N GLY A 16 19.23 -3.93 -3.75
CA GLY A 16 19.39 -5.24 -4.39
C GLY A 16 18.11 -5.78 -5.03
N TYR A 17 16.95 -5.20 -4.72
CA TYR A 17 15.67 -5.66 -5.30
C TYR A 17 15.54 -5.38 -6.80
N ASP A 18 16.34 -4.45 -7.35
CA ASP A 18 16.38 -4.14 -8.79
C ASP A 18 17.37 -5.04 -9.56
N ASP A 19 18.10 -5.91 -8.87
CA ASP A 19 18.99 -6.87 -9.51
C ASP A 19 18.20 -7.87 -10.37
N VAL A 20 18.81 -8.26 -11.49
CA VAL A 20 18.19 -9.14 -12.48
C VAL A 20 17.79 -10.47 -11.84
N GLY A 21 16.52 -10.84 -11.96
CA GLY A 21 15.98 -12.11 -11.46
C GLY A 21 15.48 -12.09 -10.00
N VAL A 22 15.79 -11.06 -9.19
CA VAL A 22 15.30 -10.97 -7.80
C VAL A 22 13.79 -10.75 -7.75
N ARG A 23 13.27 -9.85 -8.60
CA ARG A 23 11.82 -9.63 -8.72
C ARG A 23 11.09 -10.88 -9.23
N GLU A 24 11.69 -11.59 -10.19
CA GLU A 24 11.10 -12.80 -10.77
C GLU A 24 11.06 -13.95 -9.75
N SER A 25 12.12 -14.14 -8.96
CA SER A 25 12.15 -15.15 -7.91
C SER A 25 11.17 -14.83 -6.78
N ALA A 26 11.07 -13.56 -6.37
CA ALA A 26 10.07 -13.11 -5.40
C ALA A 26 8.63 -13.37 -5.90
N LEU A 27 8.34 -13.04 -7.15
CA LEU A 27 7.03 -13.30 -7.76
C LEU A 27 6.72 -14.80 -7.85
N ALA A 28 7.70 -15.63 -8.21
CA ALA A 28 7.53 -17.09 -8.25
C ALA A 28 7.19 -17.66 -6.86
N MET A 29 7.87 -17.20 -5.81
CA MET A 29 7.58 -17.59 -4.42
C MET A 29 6.17 -17.13 -3.99
N VAL A 30 5.75 -15.92 -4.35
CA VAL A 30 4.38 -15.44 -4.11
C VAL A 30 3.34 -16.29 -4.84
N GLU A 31 3.63 -16.69 -6.08
CA GLU A 31 2.74 -17.54 -6.88
C GLU A 31 2.59 -18.94 -6.28
N GLU A 32 3.68 -19.54 -5.78
CA GLU A 32 3.65 -20.82 -5.07
C GLU A 32 2.76 -20.76 -3.82
N GLU A 33 2.87 -19.69 -3.03
CA GLU A 33 2.02 -19.47 -1.86
C GLU A 33 0.56 -19.23 -2.26
N CYS A 34 0.29 -18.44 -3.30
CA CYS A 34 -1.05 -18.24 -3.85
C CYS A 34 -1.66 -19.55 -4.42
N ARG A 35 -0.83 -20.49 -4.90
CA ARG A 35 -1.28 -21.81 -5.33
C ARG A 35 -1.69 -22.69 -4.15
N ARG A 36 -0.94 -22.60 -3.04
CA ARG A 36 -1.19 -23.33 -1.80
C ARG A 36 -2.41 -22.78 -1.05
N TYR A 37 -2.49 -21.46 -0.94
CA TYR A 37 -3.59 -20.73 -0.32
C TYR A 37 -4.30 -19.92 -1.39
N ARG A 38 -5.26 -20.56 -2.07
CA ARG A 38 -6.08 -19.85 -3.05
C ARG A 38 -6.81 -18.70 -2.36
N PRO A 39 -6.64 -17.45 -2.82
CA PRO A 39 -7.36 -16.32 -2.26
C PRO A 39 -8.86 -16.60 -2.25
N THR A 40 -9.49 -16.52 -1.08
CA THR A 40 -10.94 -16.50 -0.99
C THR A 40 -11.40 -15.16 -1.57
N LYS A 41 -12.48 -15.17 -2.38
CA LYS A 41 -13.01 -13.95 -3.03
C LYS A 41 -13.50 -12.87 -2.03
N ASN A 42 -13.43 -13.17 -0.74
CA ASN A 42 -13.95 -12.40 0.38
C ASN A 42 -13.00 -11.27 0.84
N TYR A 43 -11.84 -11.09 0.20
CA TYR A 43 -10.92 -10.00 0.53
C TYR A 43 -11.52 -8.61 0.29
N LEU A 44 -12.65 -8.52 -0.43
CA LEU A 44 -13.41 -7.29 -0.68
C LEU A 44 -14.71 -7.20 0.13
N ASP A 45 -15.04 -8.18 0.98
CA ASP A 45 -16.33 -8.22 1.70
C ASP A 45 -16.48 -7.07 2.71
N HIS A 46 -15.37 -6.52 3.19
CA HIS A 46 -15.35 -5.37 4.08
C HIS A 46 -15.61 -4.04 3.34
N LEU A 47 -15.57 -4.04 2.01
CA LEU A 47 -15.86 -2.88 1.18
C LEU A 47 -17.30 -2.98 0.67
N PRO A 48 -18.11 -1.91 0.80
CA PRO A 48 -19.41 -1.88 0.17
C PRO A 48 -19.25 -2.04 -1.35
N LEU A 49 -20.16 -2.79 -1.99
CA LEU A 49 -20.19 -2.82 -3.45
C LEU A 49 -20.38 -1.38 -3.96
N PRO A 50 -19.64 -0.97 -5.02
CA PRO A 50 -19.82 0.35 -5.59
C PRO A 50 -21.27 0.50 -6.03
N ALA A 51 -21.97 1.46 -5.42
CA ALA A 51 -23.35 1.75 -5.78
C ALA A 51 -23.36 2.36 -7.19
N SER A 52 -23.72 1.57 -8.21
CA SER A 52 -23.89 2.05 -9.59
C SER A 52 -25.21 2.79 -9.75
N SER A 53 -26.25 2.34 -9.04
CA SER A 53 -27.61 2.85 -9.12
C SER A 53 -27.76 4.37 -8.88
N PRO A 54 -27.05 5.02 -7.93
CA PRO A 54 -27.17 6.47 -7.73
C PRO A 54 -26.66 7.33 -8.89
N PHE A 55 -25.80 6.78 -9.75
CA PHE A 55 -25.21 7.49 -10.89
C PHE A 55 -25.96 7.21 -12.21
N GLU A 56 -26.95 6.32 -12.18
CA GLU A 56 -27.75 5.99 -13.35
C GLU A 56 -28.79 7.08 -13.60
N THR A 57 -28.61 7.81 -14.68
CA THR A 57 -29.65 8.73 -15.17
C THR A 57 -30.79 7.93 -15.82
N PRO A 58 -32.03 8.47 -15.88
CA PRO A 58 -33.13 7.80 -16.58
C PRO A 58 -32.79 7.44 -18.04
N LEU A 59 -31.95 8.24 -18.69
CA LEU A 59 -31.43 7.96 -20.04
C LEU A 59 -30.54 6.72 -20.04
N MET A 60 -29.63 6.59 -19.08
CA MET A 60 -28.74 5.43 -18.97
C MET A 60 -29.53 4.14 -18.72
N ILE A 61 -30.54 4.18 -17.86
CA ILE A 61 -31.42 3.04 -17.58
C ILE A 61 -32.08 2.56 -18.88
N ASN A 62 -32.71 3.48 -19.62
CA ASN A 62 -33.36 3.16 -20.90
C ASN A 62 -32.36 2.62 -21.94
N GLU A 63 -31.16 3.18 -22.02
CA GLU A 63 -30.11 2.70 -22.93
C GLU A 63 -29.60 1.32 -22.54
N PHE A 64 -29.43 1.04 -21.24
CA PHE A 64 -29.06 -0.29 -20.76
C PHE A 64 -30.14 -1.32 -21.07
N GLU A 65 -31.43 -0.98 -20.91
CA GLU A 65 -32.54 -1.85 -21.33
C GLU A 65 -32.55 -2.07 -22.84
N ARG A 66 -32.30 -1.04 -23.65
CA ARG A 66 -32.20 -1.15 -25.11
C ARG A 66 -31.08 -2.11 -25.52
N ILE A 67 -29.91 -1.97 -24.91
CA ILE A 67 -28.73 -2.81 -25.16
C ILE A 67 -28.99 -4.26 -24.71
N GLN A 68 -29.58 -4.44 -23.54
CA GLN A 68 -29.96 -5.75 -23.01
C GLN A 68 -30.93 -6.48 -23.95
N ASN A 69 -31.88 -5.74 -24.53
CA ASN A 69 -32.82 -6.24 -25.52
C ASN A 69 -32.26 -6.30 -26.94
N ARG A 70 -30.99 -5.94 -27.14
CA ARG A 70 -30.28 -5.92 -28.44
C ARG A 70 -31.01 -5.11 -29.51
N LEU A 71 -31.74 -4.07 -29.09
CA LEU A 71 -32.46 -3.21 -30.02
C LEU A 71 -31.46 -2.25 -30.68
N PRO A 72 -31.49 -2.09 -32.01
CA PRO A 72 -30.66 -1.09 -32.68
C PRO A 72 -31.03 0.32 -32.21
N MET A 73 -30.06 1.24 -32.26
CA MET A 73 -30.29 2.65 -31.91
C MET A 73 -31.25 3.29 -32.92
N GLU A 74 -32.16 4.15 -32.44
CA GLU A 74 -33.04 4.91 -33.32
C GLU A 74 -32.22 5.87 -34.18
N THR A 75 -32.48 5.88 -35.48
CA THR A 75 -31.79 6.77 -36.41
C THR A 75 -32.31 8.19 -36.28
N LEU A 76 -31.41 9.15 -36.21
CA LEU A 76 -31.76 10.57 -36.14
C LEU A 76 -32.40 11.03 -37.46
N SER A 77 -33.67 11.46 -37.41
CA SER A 77 -34.39 11.93 -38.60
C SER A 77 -33.99 13.37 -38.95
N MET A 78 -33.32 13.54 -40.10
CA MET A 78 -32.98 14.87 -40.63
C MET A 78 -34.10 15.53 -41.43
N LYS A 79 -35.22 14.82 -41.67
CA LYS A 79 -36.34 15.31 -42.49
C LYS A 79 -36.95 16.62 -41.98
N ARG A 80 -36.86 16.87 -40.66
CA ARG A 80 -37.32 18.12 -40.03
C ARG A 80 -36.49 19.33 -40.44
N TYR A 81 -35.21 19.14 -40.76
CA TYR A 81 -34.27 20.19 -41.15
C TYR A 81 -34.16 20.37 -42.66
N GLU A 82 -34.87 19.54 -43.41
CA GLU A 82 -35.00 19.64 -44.86
C GLU A 82 -36.40 20.15 -45.21
N LEU A 83 -36.55 20.72 -46.41
CA LEU A 83 -37.84 21.11 -47.00
C LEU A 83 -38.20 20.12 -48.12
N PRO A 84 -38.42 18.82 -47.83
CA PRO A 84 -38.77 17.88 -48.87
C PRO A 84 -40.20 18.18 -49.37
N PRO A 85 -40.44 18.11 -50.68
CA PRO A 85 -41.80 18.08 -51.19
C PRO A 85 -42.51 16.81 -50.68
N PRO A 86 -43.85 16.79 -50.68
CA PRO A 86 -44.59 15.59 -50.33
C PRO A 86 -44.15 14.41 -51.22
N PRO A 87 -44.15 13.17 -50.70
CA PRO A 87 -43.72 12.00 -51.46
C PRO A 87 -44.46 11.88 -52.80
N SER A 88 -43.77 11.48 -53.86
CA SER A 88 -44.33 11.40 -55.22
C SER A 88 -45.61 10.55 -55.32
N GLY A 89 -45.76 9.53 -54.46
CA GLY A 89 -46.97 8.70 -54.37
C GLY A 89 -48.14 9.32 -53.59
N LYS A 90 -47.96 10.47 -52.93
CA LYS A 90 -48.93 11.15 -52.07
C LYS A 90 -49.29 12.56 -52.54
N LEU A 91 -48.92 12.92 -53.77
CA LEU A 91 -49.16 14.27 -54.32
C LEU A 91 -50.64 14.65 -54.41
N SER A 92 -51.56 13.68 -54.49
CA SER A 92 -53.01 13.91 -54.47
C SER A 92 -53.60 13.99 -53.06
N GLU A 93 -52.83 13.64 -52.02
CA GLU A 93 -53.28 13.67 -50.63
C GLU A 93 -53.09 15.07 -50.06
N VAL A 94 -54.19 15.73 -49.69
CA VAL A 94 -54.14 17.06 -49.06
C VAL A 94 -53.36 17.05 -47.75
N SER A 95 -53.43 15.95 -46.98
CA SER A 95 -52.70 15.78 -45.72
C SER A 95 -51.18 15.79 -45.91
N ALA A 96 -50.66 15.17 -46.98
CA ALA A 96 -49.22 15.16 -47.26
C ALA A 96 -48.69 16.57 -47.59
N TRP A 97 -49.49 17.38 -48.29
CA TRP A 97 -49.18 18.79 -48.51
C TRP A 97 -49.25 19.61 -47.23
N GLN A 98 -50.23 19.35 -46.37
CA GLN A 98 -50.35 20.02 -45.09
C GLN A 98 -49.13 19.74 -44.19
N GLU A 99 -48.66 18.49 -44.12
CA GLU A 99 -47.43 18.13 -43.39
C GLU A 99 -46.19 18.87 -43.92
N SER A 100 -46.03 18.95 -45.25
CA SER A 100 -44.93 19.71 -45.86
C SER A 100 -45.03 21.22 -45.58
N ILE A 101 -46.24 21.79 -45.55
CA ILE A 101 -46.49 23.19 -45.21
C ILE A 101 -46.16 23.44 -43.74
N GLU A 102 -46.65 22.61 -42.83
CA GLU A 102 -46.37 22.71 -41.40
C GLU A 102 -44.86 22.64 -41.11
N ASN A 103 -44.13 21.72 -41.77
CA ASN A 103 -42.67 21.65 -41.68
C ASN A 103 -42.00 22.93 -42.20
N SER A 104 -42.49 23.50 -43.32
CA SER A 104 -41.94 24.76 -43.85
C SER A 104 -42.19 25.97 -42.95
N MET A 105 -43.37 26.04 -42.32
CA MET A 105 -43.69 27.05 -41.31
C MET A 105 -42.79 26.91 -40.09
N ALA A 106 -42.61 25.68 -39.58
CA ALA A 106 -41.70 25.43 -38.47
C ALA A 106 -40.26 25.85 -38.81
N GLN A 107 -39.79 25.60 -40.03
CA GLN A 107 -38.47 26.05 -40.45
C GLN A 107 -38.32 27.57 -40.54
N LEU A 108 -39.34 28.28 -41.02
CA LEU A 108 -39.32 29.74 -41.05
C LEU A 108 -39.12 30.31 -39.64
N GLU A 109 -39.87 29.80 -38.66
CA GLU A 109 -39.73 30.18 -37.26
C GLU A 109 -38.35 29.83 -36.69
N HIS A 110 -37.81 28.65 -37.03
CA HIS A 110 -36.44 28.30 -36.64
C HIS A 110 -35.38 29.23 -37.24
N GLN A 111 -35.55 29.68 -38.49
CA GLN A 111 -34.64 30.67 -39.10
C GLN A 111 -34.77 32.03 -38.42
N TRP A 112 -35.98 32.44 -38.07
CA TRP A 112 -36.21 33.68 -37.31
C TRP A 112 -35.48 33.65 -35.95
N VAL A 113 -35.69 32.58 -35.18
CA VAL A 113 -35.01 32.39 -33.88
C VAL A 113 -33.49 32.31 -34.06
N ARG A 114 -33.00 31.65 -35.13
CA ARG A 114 -31.58 31.61 -35.45
C ARG A 114 -31.01 33.00 -35.70
N SER A 115 -31.70 33.84 -36.48
CA SER A 115 -31.27 35.21 -36.72
C SER A 115 -31.20 36.01 -35.42
N LEU A 116 -32.23 35.93 -34.57
CA LEU A 116 -32.24 36.59 -33.27
C LEU A 116 -31.08 36.11 -32.36
N ASN A 117 -30.82 34.80 -32.31
CA ASN A 117 -29.72 34.25 -31.54
C ASN A 117 -28.35 34.70 -32.08
N LEU A 118 -28.21 34.84 -33.40
CA LEU A 118 -26.99 35.34 -34.02
C LEU A 118 -26.78 36.83 -33.74
N GLU A 119 -27.84 37.64 -33.75
CA GLU A 119 -27.79 39.04 -33.34
C GLU A 119 -27.33 39.15 -31.87
N LEU A 120 -27.90 38.36 -30.97
CA LEU A 120 -27.48 38.31 -29.57
C LEU A 120 -26.00 37.87 -29.43
N MET A 121 -25.55 36.91 -30.23
CA MET A 121 -24.17 36.47 -30.24
C MET A 121 -23.21 37.53 -30.78
N LEU A 122 -23.62 38.31 -31.79
CA LEU A 122 -22.81 39.41 -32.31
C LEU A 122 -22.62 40.51 -31.26
N ASP A 123 -23.67 40.80 -30.48
CA ASP A 123 -23.64 41.84 -29.45
C ASP A 123 -22.81 41.43 -28.21
N TYR A 124 -22.97 40.19 -27.73
CA TYR A 124 -22.41 39.77 -26.44
C TYR A 124 -21.36 38.66 -26.51
N GLY A 125 -21.22 37.99 -27.64
CA GLY A 125 -20.42 36.76 -27.74
C GLY A 125 -18.94 36.97 -27.43
N THR A 126 -18.36 38.09 -27.88
CA THR A 126 -16.95 38.42 -27.64
C THR A 126 -16.65 38.66 -26.16
N GLU A 127 -17.48 39.47 -25.48
CA GLU A 127 -17.31 39.79 -24.06
C GLU A 127 -17.64 38.60 -23.16
N ALA A 128 -18.68 37.83 -23.50
CA ALA A 128 -18.99 36.58 -22.80
C ALA A 128 -17.83 35.57 -22.89
N TRP A 129 -17.21 35.44 -24.07
CA TRP A 129 -16.08 34.54 -24.26
C TRP A 129 -14.83 34.98 -23.50
N LYS A 130 -14.55 36.29 -23.43
CA LYS A 130 -13.46 36.84 -22.62
C LYS A 130 -13.67 36.54 -21.14
N SER A 131 -14.87 36.82 -20.61
CA SER A 131 -15.20 36.52 -19.22
C SER A 131 -15.08 35.02 -18.90
N TYR A 132 -15.56 34.16 -19.81
CA TYR A 132 -15.37 32.72 -19.69
C TYR A 132 -13.88 32.33 -19.63
N LEU A 133 -13.05 32.93 -20.48
CA LEU A 133 -11.61 32.66 -20.50
C LEU A 133 -10.91 33.10 -19.20
N GLU A 134 -11.34 34.20 -18.58
CA GLU A 134 -10.82 34.65 -17.28
C GLU A 134 -11.11 33.61 -16.20
N VAL A 135 -12.35 33.12 -16.11
CA VAL A 135 -12.74 32.05 -15.17
C VAL A 135 -11.94 30.77 -15.44
N PHE A 136 -11.81 30.38 -16.71
CA PHE A 136 -11.06 29.19 -17.10
C PHE A 136 -9.58 29.29 -16.72
N THR A 137 -8.97 30.45 -16.95
CA THR A 137 -7.57 30.72 -16.58
C THR A 137 -7.38 30.68 -15.06
N ALA A 138 -8.33 31.23 -14.28
CA ALA A 138 -8.29 31.16 -12.82
C ALA A 138 -8.44 29.72 -12.32
N MET A 139 -9.32 28.91 -12.92
CA MET A 139 -9.46 27.49 -12.60
C MET A 139 -8.18 26.71 -12.92
N GLN A 140 -7.56 26.97 -14.06
CA GLN A 140 -6.27 26.37 -14.43
C GLN A 140 -5.18 26.72 -13.41
N ALA A 141 -5.05 28.00 -13.04
CA ALA A 141 -4.07 28.44 -12.07
C ALA A 141 -4.27 27.78 -10.70
N LYS A 142 -5.54 27.65 -10.25
CA LYS A 142 -5.88 26.93 -9.01
C LYS A 142 -5.47 25.46 -9.06
N ALA A 143 -5.76 24.75 -10.17
CA ALA A 143 -5.39 23.35 -10.33
C ALA A 143 -3.86 23.17 -10.37
N GLN A 144 -3.13 24.07 -11.02
CA GLN A 144 -1.66 24.07 -11.04
C GLN A 144 -1.07 24.29 -9.64
N LEU A 145 -1.64 25.21 -8.86
CA LEU A 145 -1.21 25.45 -7.47
C LEU A 145 -1.43 24.21 -6.59
N GLN A 146 -2.58 23.57 -6.71
CA GLN A 146 -2.88 22.32 -5.99
C GLN A 146 -1.89 21.21 -6.36
N LEU A 147 -1.56 21.07 -7.64
CA LEU A 147 -0.57 20.10 -8.10
C LEU A 147 0.83 20.40 -7.53
N GLN A 148 1.24 21.68 -7.50
CA GLN A 148 2.52 22.08 -6.94
C GLN A 148 2.59 21.80 -5.44
N GLN A 149 1.52 22.10 -4.70
CA GLN A 149 1.43 21.81 -3.28
C GLN A 149 1.54 20.29 -3.02
N LEU A 150 0.76 19.48 -3.74
CA LEU A 150 0.80 18.03 -3.60
C LEU A 150 2.19 17.45 -3.93
N LYS A 151 2.87 17.99 -4.94
CA LYS A 151 4.24 17.59 -5.27
C LYS A 151 5.22 17.92 -4.15
N LYS A 152 5.06 19.09 -3.51
CA LYS A 152 5.87 19.48 -2.35
C LYS A 152 5.61 18.54 -1.18
N ASP A 153 4.34 18.29 -0.85
CA ASP A 153 3.97 17.40 0.26
C ASP A 153 4.52 15.97 0.04
N MET A 154 4.42 15.46 -1.20
CA MET A 154 5.01 14.17 -1.58
C MET A 154 6.54 14.17 -1.44
N GLN A 155 7.22 15.26 -1.83
CA GLN A 155 8.67 15.39 -1.68
C GLN A 155 9.08 15.46 -0.20
N ASP A 156 8.33 16.19 0.63
CA ASP A 156 8.59 16.31 2.07
C ASP A 156 8.44 14.94 2.76
N ILE A 157 7.39 14.18 2.43
CA ILE A 157 7.20 12.81 2.93
C ILE A 157 8.35 11.89 2.47
N ASN A 158 8.71 11.94 1.19
CA ASN A 158 9.80 11.13 0.65
C ASN A 158 11.16 11.49 1.28
N TRP A 159 11.39 12.79 1.55
CA TRP A 159 12.57 13.27 2.25
C TRP A 159 12.62 12.70 3.67
N GLN A 160 11.53 12.83 4.43
CA GLN A 160 11.43 12.30 5.80
C GLN A 160 11.66 10.79 5.82
N ARG A 161 11.03 10.04 4.89
CA ARG A 161 11.22 8.60 4.74
C ARG A 161 12.67 8.26 4.43
N LYS A 162 13.29 8.93 3.46
CA LYS A 162 14.71 8.72 3.12
C LYS A 162 15.62 8.98 4.31
N GLN A 163 15.38 10.06 5.06
CA GLN A 163 16.16 10.40 6.24
C GLN A 163 16.05 9.33 7.34
N ALA A 164 14.82 8.89 7.64
CA ALA A 164 14.58 7.84 8.63
C ALA A 164 15.24 6.51 8.22
N GLN A 165 15.09 6.10 6.96
CA GLN A 165 15.68 4.86 6.44
C GLN A 165 17.21 4.93 6.40
N THR A 166 17.80 6.07 6.04
CA THR A 166 19.26 6.25 6.04
C THR A 166 19.83 6.11 7.45
N GLN A 167 19.19 6.72 8.46
CA GLN A 167 19.60 6.57 9.86
C GLN A 167 19.45 5.13 10.36
N ALA A 168 18.34 4.46 10.02
CA ALA A 168 18.16 3.05 10.34
C ALA A 168 19.23 2.17 9.66
N GLY A 169 19.54 2.43 8.39
CA GLY A 169 20.57 1.73 7.63
C GLY A 169 21.99 1.92 8.18
N GLU A 170 22.31 3.09 8.73
CA GLU A 170 23.56 3.29 9.48
C GLU A 170 23.64 2.41 10.73
N LYS A 171 22.55 2.34 11.50
CA LYS A 171 22.47 1.46 12.68
C LYS A 171 22.57 -0.01 12.29
N LEU A 172 21.89 -0.44 11.23
CA LEU A 172 21.97 -1.82 10.72
C LEU A 172 23.40 -2.20 10.34
N ARG A 173 24.10 -1.34 9.57
CA ARG A 173 25.51 -1.58 9.21
C ARG A 173 26.43 -1.64 10.44
N ALA A 174 26.20 -0.80 11.44
CA ALA A 174 26.98 -0.82 12.68
C ALA A 174 26.74 -2.12 13.48
N LEU A 175 25.48 -2.56 13.58
CA LEU A 175 25.11 -3.81 14.23
C LEU A 175 25.65 -5.03 13.48
N GLU A 176 25.59 -5.03 12.16
CA GLU A 176 26.16 -6.08 11.32
C GLU A 176 27.69 -6.18 11.51
N ALA A 177 28.40 -5.06 11.47
CA ALA A 177 29.84 -5.03 11.72
C ALA A 177 30.20 -5.53 13.13
N HIS A 178 29.42 -5.15 14.14
CA HIS A 178 29.59 -5.64 15.50
C HIS A 178 29.31 -7.15 15.58
N TRP A 179 28.27 -7.64 14.92
CA TRP A 179 27.97 -9.07 14.85
C TRP A 179 29.11 -9.87 14.20
N VAL A 180 29.63 -9.43 13.05
CA VAL A 180 30.78 -10.06 12.39
C VAL A 180 32.00 -10.08 13.31
N LEU A 181 32.27 -8.97 14.00
CA LEU A 181 33.38 -8.88 14.96
C LEU A 181 33.22 -9.88 16.10
N LEU A 182 32.03 -9.97 16.71
CA LEU A 182 31.75 -10.89 17.81
C LEU A 182 31.89 -12.35 17.37
N VAL A 183 31.32 -12.70 16.21
CA VAL A 183 31.43 -14.05 15.65
C VAL A 183 32.88 -14.40 15.35
N SER A 184 33.65 -13.47 14.76
CA SER A 184 35.08 -13.67 14.48
C SER A 184 35.89 -13.81 15.77
N LYS A 185 35.59 -13.00 16.79
CA LYS A 185 36.26 -13.07 18.09
C LYS A 185 35.98 -14.38 18.81
N ASN A 186 34.73 -14.84 18.79
CA ASN A 186 34.37 -16.14 19.35
C ASN A 186 35.08 -17.27 18.61
N TYR A 187 35.13 -17.19 17.28
CA TYR A 187 35.87 -18.17 16.48
C TYR A 187 37.36 -18.19 16.83
N GLU A 188 38.01 -17.03 16.96
CA GLU A 188 39.41 -16.93 17.40
C GLU A 188 39.63 -17.56 18.78
N ILE A 189 38.74 -17.28 19.74
CA ILE A 189 38.82 -17.84 21.10
C ILE A 189 38.71 -19.36 21.05
N GLU A 190 37.72 -19.89 20.33
CA GLU A 190 37.54 -21.35 20.18
C GLU A 190 38.77 -22.00 19.54
N THR A 191 39.36 -21.39 18.51
CA THR A 191 40.58 -21.91 17.89
C THR A 191 41.76 -21.94 18.86
N GLU A 192 41.99 -20.87 19.62
CA GLU A 192 43.06 -20.80 20.63
C GLU A 192 42.81 -21.77 21.79
N CYS A 193 41.56 -21.94 22.23
CA CYS A 193 41.18 -22.94 23.23
C CYS A 193 41.50 -24.36 22.76
N VAL A 194 41.16 -24.72 21.52
CA VAL A 194 41.49 -26.03 20.95
C VAL A 194 43.01 -26.23 20.85
N GLU A 195 43.78 -25.19 20.50
CA GLU A 195 45.23 -25.27 20.47
C GLU A 195 45.84 -25.46 21.88
N LEU A 196 45.35 -24.70 22.87
CA LEU A 196 45.76 -24.85 24.27
C LEU A 196 45.40 -26.23 24.82
N GLU A 197 44.22 -26.78 24.50
CA GLU A 197 43.83 -28.13 24.87
C GLU A 197 44.79 -29.20 24.31
N LYS A 198 45.23 -29.05 23.05
CA LYS A 198 46.24 -29.94 22.46
C LYS A 198 47.56 -29.86 23.22
N VAL A 199 48.02 -28.66 23.58
CA VAL A 199 49.25 -28.45 24.36
C VAL A 199 49.13 -29.07 25.76
N ILE A 200 48.01 -28.85 26.45
CA ILE A 200 47.74 -29.43 27.78
C ILE A 200 47.72 -30.95 27.70
N LYS A 201 47.08 -31.53 26.68
CA LYS A 201 47.04 -32.97 26.47
C LYS A 201 48.44 -33.54 26.26
N ALA A 202 49.26 -32.93 25.41
CA ALA A 202 50.64 -33.34 25.19
C ALA A 202 51.50 -33.25 26.47
N ALA A 203 51.35 -32.16 27.24
CA ALA A 203 52.05 -31.99 28.52
C ALA A 203 51.63 -33.05 29.56
N ARG A 204 50.34 -33.39 29.63
CA ARG A 204 49.82 -34.47 30.49
C ARG A 204 50.38 -35.84 30.08
N GLU A 205 50.46 -36.12 28.78
CA GLU A 205 51.06 -37.35 28.25
C GLU A 205 52.55 -37.45 28.60
N GLN A 206 53.31 -36.36 28.51
CA GLN A 206 54.73 -36.32 28.93
C GLN A 206 54.90 -36.53 30.44
N LEU A 207 54.04 -35.92 31.26
CA LEU A 207 54.03 -36.14 32.71
C LEU A 207 53.72 -37.59 33.07
N ALA A 208 52.78 -38.23 32.36
CA ALA A 208 52.46 -39.64 32.53
C ALA A 208 53.64 -40.57 32.14
N GLN A 209 54.46 -40.19 31.16
CA GLN A 209 55.67 -40.92 30.78
C GLN A 209 56.82 -40.75 31.81
N LEU A 210 56.85 -39.64 32.54
CA LEU A 210 57.84 -39.34 33.58
C LEU A 210 57.41 -39.84 34.98
N ALA A 211 56.17 -40.29 35.15
CA ALA A 211 55.71 -40.93 36.37
C ALA A 211 56.34 -42.33 36.50
N PRO A 212 56.97 -42.69 37.64
CA PRO A 212 57.55 -44.03 37.82
C PRO A 212 56.46 -45.10 37.80
N PRO A 213 56.78 -46.37 37.42
CA PRO A 213 55.82 -47.46 37.57
C PRO A 213 55.45 -47.56 39.05
N SER A 214 54.16 -47.45 39.35
CA SER A 214 53.64 -47.69 40.70
C SER A 214 54.02 -49.11 41.13
N VAL A 215 54.96 -49.20 42.07
CA VAL A 215 55.24 -50.42 42.80
C VAL A 215 54.08 -50.65 43.73
N GLU A 216 53.48 -51.83 43.63
CA GLU A 216 52.46 -52.34 44.52
C GLU A 216 52.91 -52.22 45.98
N ALA A 217 52.06 -51.63 46.83
CA ALA A 217 52.14 -51.75 48.27
C ALA A 217 50.74 -52.01 48.85
N GLU A 218 50.38 -53.29 48.85
CA GLU A 218 49.51 -53.91 49.86
C GLU A 218 50.11 -53.65 51.27
N GLN A 219 49.40 -53.43 52.39
CA GLN A 219 48.07 -53.89 52.81
C GLN A 219 47.65 -53.26 54.18
N THR A 220 46.32 -53.15 54.40
CA THR A 220 45.54 -53.18 55.68
C THR A 220 45.55 -51.93 56.58
N ASN A 221 44.48 -51.47 57.24
CA ASN A 221 43.20 -52.01 57.73
C ASN A 221 42.31 -50.76 58.00
N GLY A 222 41.01 -50.60 57.69
CA GLY A 222 39.85 -51.45 57.95
C GLY A 222 38.76 -50.62 58.65
N HIS A 223 37.80 -50.05 57.89
CA HIS A 223 36.43 -49.80 58.37
C HIS A 223 35.47 -49.69 57.18
N ALA A 224 34.68 -50.75 56.97
CA ALA A 224 33.46 -50.77 56.16
C ALA A 224 32.28 -50.38 57.08
N THR A 225 31.23 -49.70 56.64
CA THR A 225 30.15 -50.12 55.71
C THR A 225 29.19 -48.93 55.52
N LYS A 226 28.36 -48.73 54.50
CA LYS A 226 28.13 -49.27 53.14
C LYS A 226 27.08 -48.30 52.54
N GLU A 227 27.33 -47.78 51.34
CA GLU A 227 26.29 -47.35 50.41
C GLU A 227 26.01 -48.54 49.47
N GLU A 228 24.75 -48.83 49.18
CA GLU A 228 24.29 -49.71 48.09
C GLU A 228 24.16 -48.85 46.82
N GLU A 229 24.95 -49.13 45.77
CA GLU A 229 24.57 -49.83 44.52
C GLU A 229 23.36 -49.20 43.79
N SER A 230 23.36 -48.92 42.48
CA SER A 230 24.09 -49.52 41.36
C SER A 230 23.94 -48.68 40.07
N LYS A 231 25.01 -48.65 39.25
CA LYS A 231 25.01 -48.51 37.76
C LYS A 231 24.12 -49.61 37.14
N ALA A 232 23.56 -49.57 35.93
CA ALA A 232 23.69 -48.80 34.69
C ALA A 232 22.47 -49.17 33.81
N HIS A 233 22.18 -48.41 32.74
CA HIS A 233 22.39 -48.81 31.33
C HIS A 233 21.64 -47.85 30.38
N ASP A 234 22.44 -47.25 29.50
CA ASP A 234 22.25 -46.83 28.09
C ASP A 234 20.86 -46.55 27.48
N SER A 235 20.97 -45.68 26.46
CA SER A 235 20.14 -45.54 25.25
C SER A 235 18.95 -44.57 25.29
N ASN A 236 19.21 -43.45 24.62
CA ASN A 236 18.45 -42.92 23.48
C ASN A 236 16.91 -42.84 23.59
N GLY A 237 16.38 -41.62 23.61
CA GLY A 237 14.95 -41.40 23.45
C GLY A 237 14.50 -40.00 23.85
N ASP A 238 14.44 -39.13 22.85
CA ASP A 238 13.38 -38.14 22.59
C ASP A 238 12.26 -38.00 23.64
N MET A 239 12.06 -36.77 24.16
CA MET A 239 10.80 -36.11 24.59
C MET A 239 11.17 -34.92 25.49
N LYS A 240 10.97 -33.68 25.03
CA LYS A 240 9.79 -32.83 25.33
C LYS A 240 9.48 -32.68 26.82
N GLU A 241 9.87 -31.54 27.38
CA GLU A 241 9.28 -30.81 28.51
C GLU A 241 9.71 -29.35 28.30
N GLU A 242 8.85 -28.47 27.78
CA GLU A 242 7.95 -27.59 28.57
C GLU A 242 8.70 -26.90 29.73
N GLU A 243 9.40 -25.81 29.41
CA GLU A 243 9.75 -24.78 30.39
C GLU A 243 8.88 -23.54 30.15
N GLU A 244 8.07 -23.23 31.17
CA GLU A 244 7.35 -21.98 31.36
C GLU A 244 8.31 -20.78 31.26
N GLU A 245 8.07 -19.93 30.26
CA GLU A 245 8.73 -18.64 30.12
C GLU A 245 8.13 -17.66 31.15
N LYS A 246 8.85 -17.43 32.25
CA LYS A 246 8.55 -16.31 33.16
C LYS A 246 9.01 -15.00 32.53
N GLU A 247 8.07 -14.17 32.14
CA GLU A 247 8.30 -12.79 31.70
C GLU A 247 9.10 -11.98 32.74
N PRO A 248 10.07 -11.13 32.30
CA PRO A 248 10.64 -10.12 33.17
C PRO A 248 9.64 -8.96 33.41
N PRO A 249 9.68 -8.28 34.56
CA PRO A 249 8.72 -7.23 34.88
C PRO A 249 8.91 -5.99 33.99
N ALA A 250 7.78 -5.41 33.58
CA ALA A 250 7.67 -4.18 32.83
C ALA A 250 8.38 -3.01 33.51
N VAL A 251 9.25 -2.32 32.77
CA VAL A 251 9.79 -1.02 33.16
C VAL A 251 8.85 0.04 32.61
N GLU A 252 8.09 0.70 33.49
CA GLU A 252 7.29 1.89 33.16
C GLU A 252 8.21 3.00 32.63
N ALA A 253 7.98 3.40 31.37
CA ALA A 253 8.52 4.65 30.82
C ALA A 253 7.54 5.80 31.09
N PRO A 254 8.03 7.03 31.35
CA PRO A 254 7.20 8.13 31.83
C PRO A 254 6.23 8.64 30.75
N SER A 255 4.98 8.88 31.17
CA SER A 255 3.93 9.52 30.37
C SER A 255 4.32 10.95 29.98
N VAL A 256 4.47 11.20 28.69
CA VAL A 256 4.54 12.56 28.14
C VAL A 256 3.12 12.97 27.73
N GLU A 257 2.50 13.82 28.54
CA GLU A 257 1.27 14.53 28.20
C GLU A 257 1.48 15.39 26.94
N ALA A 258 0.63 15.17 25.93
CA ALA A 258 0.52 16.06 24.79
C ALA A 258 -0.24 17.34 25.21
N PRO A 259 0.18 18.54 24.76
CA PRO A 259 -0.53 19.76 25.12
C PRO A 259 -1.90 19.83 24.43
N ALA A 260 -2.90 20.21 25.22
CA ALA A 260 -4.26 20.46 24.78
C ALA A 260 -4.31 21.55 23.70
N VAL A 261 -4.92 21.24 22.55
CA VAL A 261 -5.25 22.22 21.53
C VAL A 261 -6.51 22.96 21.98
N GLU A 262 -6.32 24.18 22.47
CA GLU A 262 -7.39 25.10 22.84
C GLU A 262 -8.12 25.55 21.56
N ALA A 263 -9.37 25.08 21.42
CA ALA A 263 -10.27 25.52 20.35
C ALA A 263 -10.60 27.01 20.56
N THR A 264 -10.02 27.86 19.72
CA THR A 264 -10.38 29.28 19.65
C THR A 264 -11.71 29.40 18.92
N ASN A 265 -12.80 29.53 19.67
CA ASN A 265 -14.07 30.05 19.17
C ASN A 265 -13.86 31.52 18.79
N GLN A 266 -13.82 31.83 17.49
CA GLN A 266 -14.08 33.19 17.00
C GLN A 266 -15.59 33.37 16.93
N ASP A 267 -16.14 33.92 18.00
CA ASP A 267 -17.48 34.51 18.01
C ASP A 267 -17.40 35.95 17.47
N GLY A 268 -18.36 36.30 16.63
CA GLY A 268 -18.43 37.58 15.93
C GLY A 268 -18.82 38.70 16.89
N GLY A 269 -18.02 39.77 16.91
CA GLY A 269 -18.34 41.03 17.55
C GLY A 269 -18.33 42.16 16.53
N GLU A 270 -19.50 42.53 16.04
CA GLU A 270 -19.75 43.77 15.32
C GLU A 270 -19.36 44.96 16.21
N GLY A 271 -18.40 45.75 15.75
CA GLY A 271 -17.95 46.99 16.37
C GLY A 271 -18.15 48.17 15.43
N SER A 272 -19.29 48.83 15.57
CA SER A 272 -19.54 50.23 15.18
C SER A 272 -18.48 51.15 15.81
N ASN A 273 -17.82 52.00 15.01
CA ASN A 273 -17.75 53.46 15.21
C ASN A 273 -16.77 54.17 14.26
N ASP A 274 -17.28 55.23 13.62
CA ASP A 274 -16.69 56.52 13.27
C ASP A 274 -15.18 56.64 12.96
N SER A 275 -14.87 56.97 11.70
CA SER A 275 -14.37 58.30 11.26
C SER A 275 -14.32 58.39 9.73
#